data_AF-A0A7K2NU06-F1
#
_entry.id   AF-A0A7K2NU06-F1
#
_cell.length_a   1.000
_cell.length_b   1.000
_cell.length_c   1.000
_cell.angle_alpha   90.00
_cell.angle_beta   90.00
_cell.angle_gamma   90.00
#
_symmetry.space_group_name_H-M   'P 1'
#
loop_
_entity.id
_entity.type
_entity.pdbx_description
1 polymer ?
#
loop_
_entity_poly.entity_id
_entity_poly.type
_entity_poly.pdbx_seq_one_letter_code
_entity_poly.pdbx_strand_id
1 'polypeptide(L)'
;AACAIVEALPAGTRARVWLQVPHAEDVQDPRTAADAEITWLVGDDAVGPEATLATLRAAQLPPADNPYVWIAGESGCVKQLRRHFVGERGVDRRRVTFVGYWRRGLTEEQLREQG
;
A
#
# COMPACT_ATOMS: atom_id res chain seq x y z
N ALA A 1 -0.16 -5.88 10.10
CA ALA A 1 1.05 -6.17 9.30
C ALA A 1 1.78 -4.89 8.88
N ALA A 2 1.13 -3.95 8.18
CA ALA A 2 1.79 -2.75 7.67
C ALA A 2 2.41 -1.85 8.76
N CYS A 3 1.73 -1.62 9.90
CA CYS A 3 2.32 -0.86 11.02
C CYS A 3 3.64 -1.48 11.51
N ALA A 4 3.68 -2.80 11.69
CA ALA A 4 4.90 -3.50 12.12
C ALA A 4 6.05 -3.37 11.10
N ILE A 5 5.75 -3.29 9.79
CA ILE A 5 6.77 -3.01 8.77
C ILE A 5 7.35 -1.61 8.98
N VAL A 6 6.50 -0.61 9.19
CA VAL A 6 6.91 0.79 9.40
C VAL A 6 7.73 0.96 10.68
N GLU A 7 7.31 0.30 11.77
CA GLU A 7 8.02 0.31 13.06
C GLU A 7 9.40 -0.37 12.97
N ALA A 8 9.54 -1.39 12.13
CA ALA A 8 10.79 -2.12 11.93
C ALA A 8 11.76 -1.46 10.93
N LEU A 9 11.39 -0.36 10.27
CA LEU A 9 12.27 0.32 9.33
C LEU A 9 13.51 0.88 10.05
N PRO A 10 14.72 0.76 9.45
CA PRO A 10 15.92 1.37 10.00
C PRO A 10 15.78 2.89 10.17
N ALA A 11 16.47 3.44 11.17
CA ALA A 11 16.47 4.87 11.44
C ALA A 11 16.86 5.69 10.20
N GLY A 12 16.14 6.78 9.94
CA GLY A 12 16.40 7.66 8.79
C GLY A 12 15.97 7.11 7.42
N THR A 13 15.34 5.93 7.37
CA THR A 13 14.73 5.43 6.12
C THR A 13 13.62 6.38 5.69
N ARG A 14 13.75 6.99 4.51
CA ARG A 14 12.68 7.82 3.94
C ARG A 14 11.55 6.94 3.45
N ALA A 15 10.36 7.09 4.01
CA ALA A 15 9.20 6.30 3.64
C ALA A 15 7.96 7.16 3.42
N ARG A 16 7.16 6.76 2.43
CA ARG A 16 5.82 7.30 2.22
C ARG A 16 4.82 6.16 2.36
N VAL A 17 3.91 6.28 3.31
CA VAL A 17 3.03 5.19 3.72
C VAL A 17 1.58 5.64 3.62
N TRP A 18 0.75 4.82 2.97
CA TRP A 18 -0.70 4.98 2.98
C TRP A 18 -1.34 3.76 3.64
N LEU A 19 -2.20 4.01 4.61
CA LEU A 19 -2.93 2.97 5.34
C LEU A 19 -4.42 3.30 5.27
N GLN A 20 -5.22 2.36 4.79
CA GLN A 20 -6.67 2.52 4.73
C GLN A 20 -7.33 1.78 5.88
N VAL A 21 -8.29 2.44 6.52
CA VAL A 21 -9.11 1.89 7.60
C VAL A 21 -10.57 2.29 7.43
N PRO A 22 -11.53 1.45 7.85
CA PRO A 22 -12.95 1.75 7.66
C PRO A 22 -13.42 2.92 8.53
N HIS A 23 -12.89 3.04 9.77
CA HIS A 23 -13.28 4.10 10.70
C HIS A 23 -12.08 4.84 11.27
N ALA A 24 -12.30 6.09 11.69
CA ALA A 24 -11.24 6.92 12.28
C ALA A 24 -10.71 6.32 13.60
N GLU A 25 -11.54 5.54 14.30
CA GLU A 25 -11.18 4.84 15.55
C GLU A 25 -10.15 3.72 15.33
N ASP A 26 -10.03 3.23 14.10
CA ASP A 26 -9.06 2.20 13.71
C ASP A 26 -7.67 2.77 13.38
N VAL A 27 -7.53 4.10 13.35
CA VAL A 27 -6.24 4.78 13.11
C VAL A 27 -5.29 4.49 14.26
N GLN A 28 -4.05 4.16 13.92
CA GLN A 28 -3.00 3.84 14.89
C GLN A 28 -1.88 4.89 14.87
N ASP A 29 -1.08 4.92 15.93
CA ASP A 29 0.11 5.76 16.07
C ASP A 29 1.38 4.90 16.14
N PRO A 30 1.85 4.35 14.99
CA PRO A 30 3.03 3.49 14.97
C PRO A 30 4.29 4.29 15.30
N ARG A 31 5.07 3.81 16.27
CA ARG A 31 6.33 4.45 16.66
C ARG A 31 7.46 3.97 15.76
N THR A 32 8.02 4.87 14.95
CA THR A 32 9.11 4.55 14.02
C THR A 32 10.30 5.50 14.18
N ALA A 33 11.50 4.97 13.98
CA ALA A 33 12.73 5.76 13.87
C ALA A 33 13.02 6.22 12.42
N ALA A 34 12.18 5.77 11.46
CA ALA A 34 12.26 6.16 10.07
C ALA A 34 11.81 7.62 9.85
N ASP A 35 12.26 8.21 8.75
CA ASP A 35 11.72 9.47 8.22
C ASP A 35 10.47 9.14 7.39
N ALA A 36 9.45 8.64 8.08
CA ALA A 36 8.22 8.13 7.49
C ALA A 36 7.09 9.15 7.59
N GLU A 37 6.46 9.47 6.47
CA GLU A 37 5.19 10.20 6.47
C GLU A 37 4.05 9.22 6.19
N ILE A 38 3.14 9.12 7.16
CA ILE A 38 2.02 8.17 7.14
C ILE A 38 0.73 8.95 6.90
N THR A 39 0.01 8.57 5.85
CA THR A 39 -1.29 9.12 5.49
C THR A 39 -2.36 8.06 5.71
N TRP A 40 -3.32 8.36 6.59
CA TRP A 40 -4.46 7.50 6.86
C TRP A 40 -5.62 7.86 5.93
N LEU A 41 -6.14 6.85 5.22
CA LEU A 41 -7.33 6.95 4.39
C LEU A 41 -8.49 6.35 5.19
N VAL A 42 -9.32 7.21 5.77
CA VAL A 42 -10.48 6.77 6.56
C VAL A 42 -11.71 6.69 5.66
N GLY A 43 -12.33 5.52 5.62
CA GLY A 43 -13.57 5.30 4.90
C GLY A 43 -13.71 3.86 4.44
N ASP A 44 -14.96 3.46 4.20
CA ASP A 44 -15.28 2.14 3.68
C ASP A 44 -14.73 1.97 2.25
N ASP A 45 -14.46 0.72 1.85
CA ASP A 45 -14.08 0.36 0.48
C ASP A 45 -15.19 0.67 -0.55
N ALA A 46 -16.29 1.31 -0.12
CA ALA A 46 -17.35 1.90 -0.94
C ALA A 46 -16.90 3.15 -1.71
N VAL A 47 -15.84 3.86 -1.28
CA VAL A 47 -15.19 4.89 -2.11
C VAL A 47 -14.41 4.25 -3.28
N GLY A 48 -14.25 2.93 -3.24
CA GLY A 48 -13.71 2.13 -4.32
C GLY A 48 -12.18 2.18 -4.41
N PRO A 49 -11.56 1.13 -4.97
CA PRO A 49 -10.11 1.10 -5.20
C PRO A 49 -9.64 2.30 -6.05
N GLU A 50 -10.51 2.89 -6.87
CA GLU A 50 -10.23 4.08 -7.66
C GLU A 50 -9.83 5.31 -6.84
N ALA A 51 -10.45 5.56 -5.68
CA ALA A 51 -10.13 6.74 -4.87
C ALA A 51 -8.77 6.60 -4.15
N THR A 52 -8.47 5.40 -3.65
CA THR A 52 -7.15 5.05 -3.11
C THR A 52 -6.08 5.17 -4.21
N LEU A 53 -6.37 4.66 -5.41
CA LEU A 53 -5.50 4.80 -6.58
C LEU A 53 -5.28 6.26 -7.00
N ALA A 54 -6.33 7.08 -7.01
CA ALA A 54 -6.23 8.50 -7.36
C ALA A 54 -5.35 9.26 -6.36
N THR A 55 -5.52 9.00 -5.07
CA THR A 55 -4.68 9.57 -4.01
C THR A 55 -3.21 9.20 -4.20
N LEU A 56 -2.94 7.92 -4.45
CA LEU A 56 -1.58 7.41 -4.67
C LEU A 56 -0.95 7.94 -5.97
N ARG A 57 -1.76 8.12 -7.02
CA ARG A 57 -1.32 8.73 -8.28
C ARG A 57 -0.98 10.21 -8.13
N ALA A 58 -1.76 10.95 -7.34
CA ALA A 58 -1.51 12.36 -7.06
C ALA A 58 -0.33 12.58 -6.09
N ALA A 59 0.05 11.56 -5.35
CA ALA A 59 1.14 11.65 -4.38
C ALA A 59 2.48 12.02 -5.04
N GLN A 60 3.17 12.94 -4.37
CA GLN A 60 4.58 13.20 -4.61
C GLN A 60 5.40 12.22 -3.78
N LEU A 61 6.24 11.43 -4.45
CA LEU A 61 7.15 10.49 -3.82
C LEU A 61 8.50 11.16 -3.60
N PRO A 62 9.19 10.88 -2.48
CA PRO A 62 10.55 11.37 -2.29
C PRO A 62 11.44 10.86 -3.42
N PRO A 63 12.40 11.68 -3.92
CA PRO A 63 13.36 11.22 -4.91
C PRO A 63 14.18 10.06 -4.34
N ALA A 64 14.29 8.99 -5.11
CA ALA A 64 15.04 7.81 -4.76
C ALA A 64 15.56 7.14 -6.04
N ASP A 65 16.86 6.81 -6.08
CA ASP A 65 17.47 6.14 -7.23
C ASP A 65 16.94 4.70 -7.38
N ASN A 66 16.63 4.05 -6.25
CA ASN A 66 16.24 2.66 -6.23
C ASN A 66 15.10 2.40 -5.22
N PRO A 67 13.90 2.95 -5.46
CA PRO A 67 12.78 2.81 -4.53
C PRO A 67 12.37 1.34 -4.36
N TYR A 68 11.85 1.02 -3.18
CA TYR A 68 11.19 -0.25 -2.91
C TYR A 68 9.73 0.01 -2.58
N VAL A 69 8.84 -0.81 -3.12
CA VAL A 69 7.39 -0.67 -2.94
C VAL A 69 6.84 -1.95 -2.35
N TRP A 70 6.09 -1.83 -1.27
CA TRP A 70 5.33 -2.91 -0.66
C TRP A 70 3.84 -2.57 -0.69
N ILE A 71 3.02 -3.50 -1.17
CA ILE A 71 1.58 -3.28 -1.38
C ILE A 71 0.84 -4.50 -0.83
N ALA A 72 -0.16 -4.29 0.03
CA ALA A 72 -1.07 -5.36 0.41
C ALA A 72 -2.49 -4.85 0.60
N GLY A 73 -3.47 -5.71 0.34
CA GLY A 73 -4.89 -5.37 0.45
C GLY A 73 -5.75 -6.16 -0.52
N GLU A 74 -6.83 -5.55 -1.00
CA GLU A 74 -7.73 -6.16 -1.99
C GLU A 74 -6.98 -6.44 -3.31
N SER A 75 -7.12 -7.66 -3.83
CA SER A 75 -6.31 -8.18 -4.92
C SER A 75 -6.43 -7.38 -6.23
N GLY A 76 -7.61 -6.87 -6.56
CA GLY A 76 -7.84 -5.98 -7.70
C GLY A 76 -7.07 -4.66 -7.55
N CYS A 77 -7.22 -4.00 -6.41
CA CYS A 77 -6.52 -2.77 -6.06
C CYS A 77 -5.00 -2.94 -6.11
N VAL A 78 -4.49 -4.00 -5.48
CA VAL A 78 -3.06 -4.34 -5.45
C VAL A 78 -2.50 -4.54 -6.86
N LYS A 79 -3.24 -5.24 -7.75
CA LYS A 79 -2.84 -5.43 -9.16
C LYS A 79 -2.77 -4.09 -9.92
N GLN A 80 -3.71 -3.18 -9.68
CA GLN A 80 -3.72 -1.86 -10.31
C GLN A 80 -2.57 -0.99 -9.80
N LEU A 81 -2.29 -0.99 -8.49
CA LEU A 81 -1.18 -0.26 -7.90
C LEU A 81 0.17 -0.76 -8.40
N ARG A 82 0.36 -2.07 -8.47
CA ARG A 82 1.58 -2.64 -9.05
C ARG A 82 1.79 -2.16 -10.49
N ARG A 83 0.73 -2.14 -11.31
CA ARG A 83 0.79 -1.64 -12.69
C ARG A 83 1.19 -0.17 -12.74
N HIS A 84 0.64 0.66 -11.87
CA HIS A 84 1.01 2.07 -11.76
C HIS A 84 2.50 2.23 -11.42
N PHE A 85 3.00 1.58 -10.36
CA PHE A 85 4.39 1.73 -9.94
C PHE A 85 5.40 1.21 -10.98
N VAL A 86 5.12 0.06 -11.60
CA VAL A 86 6.03 -0.52 -12.60
C VAL A 86 5.92 0.20 -13.94
N GLY A 87 4.71 0.40 -14.44
CA GLY A 87 4.46 0.90 -15.80
C GLY A 87 4.48 2.41 -15.94
N GLU A 88 3.93 3.13 -14.97
CA GLU A 88 3.80 4.59 -15.03
C GLU A 88 4.95 5.30 -14.29
N ARG A 89 5.38 4.76 -13.14
CA ARG A 89 6.47 5.34 -12.33
C ARG A 89 7.86 4.73 -12.58
N GLY A 90 7.95 3.68 -13.40
CA GLY A 90 9.22 3.09 -13.82
C GLY A 90 9.99 2.33 -12.73
N VAL A 91 9.34 1.93 -11.63
CA VAL A 91 9.97 1.13 -10.57
C VAL A 91 10.29 -0.27 -11.10
N ASP A 92 11.51 -0.76 -10.89
CA ASP A 92 11.86 -2.15 -11.26
C ASP A 92 10.89 -3.12 -10.57
N ARG A 93 10.25 -3.99 -11.36
CA ARG A 93 9.34 -5.05 -10.89
C ARG A 93 9.93 -5.94 -9.80
N ARG A 94 11.27 -6.11 -9.76
CA ARG A 94 11.98 -6.88 -8.73
C ARG A 94 11.98 -6.19 -7.37
N ARG A 95 11.65 -4.90 -7.34
CA ARG A 95 11.58 -4.04 -6.14
C ARG A 95 10.15 -3.70 -5.74
N VAL A 96 9.18 -4.43 -6.30
CA VAL A 96 7.77 -4.32 -5.92
C VAL A 96 7.33 -5.66 -5.33
N THR A 97 7.10 -5.67 -4.02
CA THR A 97 6.42 -6.78 -3.34
C THR A 97 4.94 -6.44 -3.22
N PHE A 98 4.09 -7.39 -3.58
CA PHE A 98 2.65 -7.19 -3.52
C PHE A 98 1.94 -8.45 -3.03
N VAL A 99 0.91 -8.29 -2.20
CA VAL A 99 0.15 -9.40 -1.61
C VAL A 99 -1.35 -9.09 -1.67
N GLY A 100 -2.12 -9.90 -2.38
CA GLY A 100 -3.58 -9.83 -2.33
C GLY A 100 -4.09 -10.60 -1.12
N TYR A 101 -4.64 -9.91 -0.12
CA TYR A 101 -5.18 -10.53 1.09
C TYR A 101 -6.57 -11.13 0.86
N TRP A 102 -7.38 -10.45 0.06
CA TRP A 102 -8.75 -10.86 -0.25
C TRP A 102 -9.15 -10.34 -1.63
N ARG A 103 -10.30 -10.76 -2.14
CA ARG A 103 -10.88 -10.20 -3.36
C ARG A 103 -12.39 -10.14 -3.23
N ARG A 104 -12.98 -8.99 -3.53
CA ARG A 104 -14.43 -8.82 -3.45
C ARG A 104 -15.14 -9.84 -4.35
N GLY A 105 -16.09 -10.59 -3.80
CA GLY A 105 -16.86 -11.60 -4.53
C GLY A 105 -16.19 -12.97 -4.67
N LEU A 106 -15.03 -13.19 -4.05
CA LEU A 106 -14.37 -14.49 -3.97
C LEU A 106 -14.15 -14.89 -2.51
N THR A 107 -14.33 -16.16 -2.20
CA THR A 107 -13.89 -16.72 -0.92
C THR A 107 -12.38 -16.88 -0.91
N GLU A 108 -11.80 -17.08 0.28
CA GLU A 108 -10.36 -17.31 0.45
C GLU A 108 -9.87 -18.53 -0.34
N GLU A 109 -10.67 -19.61 -0.40
CA GLU A 109 -10.36 -20.82 -1.17
C GLU A 109 -10.27 -20.53 -2.68
N GLN A 110 -11.24 -19.80 -3.22
CA GLN A 110 -11.26 -19.40 -4.64
C GLN A 110 -10.13 -18.42 -5.00
N LEU A 111 -9.67 -17.63 -4.03
CA LEU A 111 -8.51 -16.76 -4.23
C LEU A 111 -7.22 -17.58 -4.33
N ARG A 112 -7.07 -18.63 -3.52
CA ARG A 112 -5.89 -19.50 -3.51
C ARG A 112 -5.76 -20.33 -4.79
N GLU A 113 -6.88 -20.73 -5.39
CA GLU A 113 -6.91 -21.46 -6.66
C GLU A 113 -6.56 -20.61 -7.89
N GLN A 114 -6.60 -19.28 -7.78
CA GLN A 114 -6.31 -18.34 -8.89
C GLN A 114 -4.92 -17.69 -8.81
N GLY A 115 -4.13 -17.96 -7.76
CA GLY A 115 -2.79 -17.41 -7.53
C GLY A 115 -1.70 -18.22 -8.20
#